data_AF-A0A821ISE3-F1
#
_entry.id   AF-A0A821ISE3-F1
#
_cell.length_a   1.000
_cell.length_b   1.000
_cell.length_c   1.000
_cell.angle_alpha   90.00
_cell.angle_beta   90.00
_cell.angle_gamma   90.00
#
_symmetry.space_group_name_H-M   'P 1'
#
loop_
_entity.id
_entity.type
_entity.pdbx_description
1 polymer ?
#
loop_
_entity_poly.entity_id
_entity_poly.type
_entity_poly.pdbx_seq_one_letter_code
_entity_poly.pdbx_strand_id
1 'polypeptide(L)'
;SYGPSGYMQEGLSYLAYVLPILGPAVYLAKHMGISIFDEAWSRPDWHNLALHIISLRKQRNSLQFGVSESTYSYNGFMPFIFNSTNDTNIKAALKWLYDRTMGINSSSPAYDGKDKSAALLYYPYEIVAQHPSIAFPRSISMISDNIDGFYGFRNRYRDENDVLIALMNRNRRHGGWNANETFALSIISHNTT
;
A
#
# COMPACT_ATOMS: atom_id res chain seq x y z
N SER A 1 6.62 -13.56 -6.23
CA SER A 1 6.47 -12.72 -7.44
C SER A 1 5.45 -11.64 -7.12
N TYR A 2 5.66 -10.41 -7.61
CA TYR A 2 4.72 -9.30 -7.44
C TYR A 2 3.98 -9.04 -8.76
N GLY A 3 2.66 -8.94 -8.70
CA GLY A 3 1.83 -8.53 -9.83
C GLY A 3 2.07 -7.08 -10.23
N PRO A 4 1.62 -6.65 -11.43
CA PRO A 4 1.67 -5.25 -11.84
C PRO A 4 1.05 -4.29 -10.82
N SER A 5 0.00 -4.71 -10.11
CA SER A 5 -0.64 -3.88 -9.08
C SER A 5 0.16 -3.78 -7.77
N GLY A 6 1.26 -4.52 -7.63
CA GLY A 6 1.89 -4.74 -6.32
C GLY A 6 1.16 -5.79 -5.46
N TYR A 7 0.04 -6.35 -5.93
CA TYR A 7 -0.55 -7.50 -5.28
C TYR A 7 0.47 -8.63 -5.14
N MET A 8 0.40 -9.31 -4.01
CA MET A 8 1.27 -10.43 -3.72
C MET A 8 0.56 -11.43 -2.81
N GLN A 9 0.85 -12.69 -3.07
CA GLN A 9 0.09 -13.81 -2.56
C GLN A 9 0.08 -13.95 -1.03
N GLU A 10 1.17 -13.60 -0.36
CA GLU A 10 1.29 -13.76 1.10
C GLU A 10 0.62 -12.62 1.89
N GLY A 11 0.13 -11.58 1.20
CA GLY A 11 -0.60 -10.50 1.85
C GLY A 11 0.22 -9.28 2.27
N LEU A 12 -0.45 -8.22 2.70
CA LEU A 12 0.22 -6.94 2.97
C LEU A 12 1.29 -7.04 4.07
N SER A 13 1.07 -7.86 5.10
CA SER A 13 2.02 -8.03 6.22
C SER A 13 3.38 -8.57 5.78
N TYR A 14 3.40 -9.51 4.83
CA TYR A 14 4.65 -10.05 4.32
C TYR A 14 5.36 -9.04 3.41
N LEU A 15 4.60 -8.23 2.66
CA LEU A 15 5.17 -7.12 1.90
C LEU A 15 5.80 -6.10 2.85
N ALA A 16 5.08 -5.72 3.90
CA ALA A 16 5.53 -4.81 4.95
C ALA A 16 6.72 -5.36 5.76
N TYR A 17 6.88 -6.69 5.83
CA TYR A 17 8.05 -7.35 6.39
C TYR A 17 9.28 -7.29 5.45
N VAL A 18 9.06 -7.43 4.14
CA VAL A 18 10.13 -7.49 3.13
C VAL A 18 10.70 -6.10 2.79
N LEU A 19 9.86 -5.06 2.71
CA LEU A 19 10.33 -3.72 2.33
C LEU A 19 11.38 -3.10 3.27
N PRO A 20 11.29 -3.26 4.61
CA PRO A 20 12.35 -2.81 5.52
C PRO A 20 13.72 -3.45 5.27
N ILE A 21 13.75 -4.65 4.68
CA ILE A 21 14.99 -5.35 4.34
C ILE A 21 15.51 -4.88 2.97
N LEU A 22 14.64 -4.83 1.97
CA LEU A 22 15.02 -4.50 0.59
C LEU A 22 15.22 -2.99 0.34
N GLY A 23 14.35 -2.16 0.91
CA GLY A 23 14.30 -0.72 0.67
C GLY A 23 15.63 -0.01 0.96
N PRO A 24 16.26 -0.19 2.13
CA PRO A 24 17.56 0.42 2.42
C PRO A 24 18.64 0.00 1.42
N ALA A 25 18.65 -1.26 0.99
CA ALA A 25 19.61 -1.75 0.01
C ALA A 25 19.42 -1.10 -1.37
N VAL A 26 18.17 -0.97 -1.83
CA VAL A 26 17.85 -0.29 -3.10
C VAL A 26 18.22 1.20 -3.03
N TYR A 27 17.94 1.87 -1.92
CA TYR A 27 18.27 3.29 -1.76
C TYR A 27 19.77 3.55 -1.67
N LEU A 28 20.51 2.69 -0.96
CA LEU A 28 21.96 2.75 -0.90
C LEU A 28 22.56 2.51 -2.29
N ALA A 29 22.10 1.48 -3.01
CA ALA A 29 22.55 1.19 -4.36
C ALA A 29 22.33 2.40 -5.28
N LYS A 30 21.14 3.01 -5.24
CA LYS A 30 20.83 4.22 -6.01
C LYS A 30 21.73 5.40 -5.63
N HIS A 31 22.01 5.61 -4.34
CA HIS A 31 22.92 6.65 -3.88
C HIS A 31 24.37 6.43 -4.37
N MET A 32 24.77 5.17 -4.54
CA MET A 32 26.06 4.78 -5.14
C MET A 32 26.07 4.82 -6.68
N GLY A 33 24.97 5.24 -7.32
CA GLY A 33 24.84 5.28 -8.78
C GLY A 33 24.53 3.92 -9.43
N ILE A 34 24.15 2.91 -8.65
CA ILE A 34 23.75 1.58 -9.13
C ILE A 34 22.25 1.59 -9.41
N SER A 35 21.87 1.61 -10.69
CA SER A 35 20.46 1.75 -11.15
C SER A 35 19.79 0.45 -11.61
N ILE A 36 20.49 -0.69 -11.56
CA ILE A 36 19.97 -1.98 -12.07
C ILE A 36 18.67 -2.43 -11.36
N PHE A 37 18.39 -1.90 -10.17
CA PHE A 37 17.20 -2.22 -9.37
C PHE A 37 16.02 -1.27 -9.62
N ASP A 38 16.23 -0.13 -10.30
CA ASP A 38 15.23 0.94 -10.39
C ASP A 38 13.94 0.47 -11.07
N GLU A 39 14.07 -0.28 -12.18
CA GLU A 39 12.92 -0.86 -12.89
C GLU A 39 12.18 -1.86 -11.99
N ALA A 40 12.90 -2.79 -11.37
CA ALA A 40 12.28 -3.81 -10.52
C ALA A 40 11.58 -3.21 -9.28
N TRP A 41 12.14 -2.13 -8.71
CA TRP A 41 11.61 -1.44 -7.55
C TRP A 41 10.35 -0.63 -7.87
N SER A 42 10.34 0.04 -9.02
CA SER A 42 9.24 0.92 -9.45
C SER A 42 8.13 0.21 -10.24
N ARG A 43 8.40 -1.00 -10.77
CA ARG A 43 7.44 -1.76 -11.60
C ARG A 43 6.10 -2.03 -10.90
N PRO A 44 6.03 -2.47 -9.62
CA PRO A 44 4.75 -2.74 -9.00
C PRO A 44 4.09 -1.44 -8.54
N ASP A 45 2.78 -1.32 -8.77
CA ASP A 45 1.99 -0.12 -8.46
C ASP A 45 1.61 -0.02 -6.97
N TRP A 46 2.62 -0.08 -6.09
CA TRP A 46 2.46 -0.07 -4.64
C TRP A 46 1.62 1.10 -4.13
N HIS A 47 1.77 2.26 -4.78
CA HIS A 47 1.11 3.49 -4.40
C HIS A 47 -0.40 3.39 -4.59
N ASN A 48 -0.84 2.89 -5.75
CA ASN A 48 -2.26 2.72 -6.03
C ASN A 48 -2.85 1.63 -5.15
N LEU A 49 -2.11 0.53 -4.97
CA LEU A 49 -2.50 -0.54 -4.04
C LEU A 49 -2.74 0.01 -2.64
N ALA A 50 -1.79 0.74 -2.06
CA ALA A 50 -1.89 1.35 -0.74
C ALA A 50 -3.17 2.20 -0.60
N LEU A 51 -3.44 3.04 -1.60
CA LEU A 51 -4.60 3.91 -1.64
C LEU A 51 -5.94 3.14 -1.72
N HIS A 52 -5.94 1.93 -2.28
CA HIS A 52 -7.14 1.10 -2.39
C HIS A 52 -7.37 0.13 -1.24
N ILE A 53 -6.32 -0.28 -0.52
CA ILE A 53 -6.43 -1.32 0.50
C ILE A 53 -6.34 -0.79 1.93
N ILE A 54 -5.72 0.37 2.17
CA ILE A 54 -5.54 0.91 3.52
C ILE A 54 -6.77 1.75 3.91
N SER A 55 -7.42 1.32 5.00
CA SER A 55 -8.61 1.95 5.55
C SER A 55 -8.24 3.20 6.38
N LEU A 56 -9.12 4.20 6.35
CA LEU A 56 -9.05 5.36 7.25
C LEU A 56 -9.53 5.05 8.68
N ARG A 57 -9.95 3.82 8.98
CA ARG A 57 -10.34 3.41 10.33
C ARG A 57 -9.16 3.52 11.30
N LYS A 58 -9.44 3.97 12.53
CA LYS A 58 -8.46 4.19 13.62
C LYS A 58 -7.59 2.98 13.98
N GLN A 59 -7.99 1.76 13.63
CA GLN A 59 -7.26 0.53 13.97
C GLN A 59 -6.14 0.18 12.99
N ARG A 60 -5.78 1.07 12.04
CA ARG A 60 -4.76 0.82 11.02
C ARG A 60 -5.05 -0.50 10.30
N ASN A 61 -6.24 -0.57 9.71
CA ASN A 61 -6.68 -1.74 8.99
C ASN A 61 -6.33 -1.63 7.50
N SER A 62 -6.11 -2.79 6.88
CA SER A 62 -6.13 -2.93 5.43
C SER A 62 -7.07 -4.05 5.01
N LEU A 63 -7.52 -4.02 3.76
CA LEU A 63 -8.13 -5.19 3.14
C LEU A 63 -7.19 -6.39 3.31
N GLN A 64 -7.77 -7.51 3.74
CA GLN A 64 -7.05 -8.76 3.89
C GLN A 64 -6.94 -9.44 2.54
N PHE A 65 -5.73 -9.84 2.19
CA PHE A 65 -5.45 -10.78 1.12
C PHE A 65 -4.29 -11.66 1.53
N GLY A 66 -4.20 -12.85 0.93
CA GLY A 66 -3.20 -13.84 1.36
C GLY A 66 -3.39 -14.27 2.81
N VAL A 67 -2.27 -14.57 3.48
CA VAL A 67 -2.25 -14.99 4.90
C VAL A 67 -2.14 -13.84 5.89
N SER A 68 -1.98 -12.61 5.41
CA SER A 68 -1.87 -11.46 6.30
C SER A 68 -3.17 -11.22 7.06
N GLU A 69 -3.05 -10.90 8.35
CA GLU A 69 -4.15 -10.32 9.11
C GLU A 69 -4.53 -8.93 8.57
N SER A 70 -5.74 -8.46 8.87
CA SER A 70 -6.21 -7.14 8.44
C SER A 70 -5.74 -5.98 9.33
N THR A 71 -5.16 -6.25 10.50
CA THR A 71 -4.86 -5.23 11.53
C THR A 71 -3.36 -5.06 11.66
N TYR A 72 -2.88 -3.81 11.65
CA TYR A 72 -1.45 -3.48 11.73
C TYR A 72 -0.58 -4.09 10.61
N SER A 73 -1.22 -4.50 9.52
CA SER A 73 -0.64 -5.28 8.42
C SER A 73 0.34 -4.52 7.54
N TYR A 74 0.48 -3.20 7.71
CA TYR A 74 1.30 -2.35 6.85
C TYR A 74 2.32 -1.49 7.60
N ASN A 75 2.65 -1.85 8.84
CA ASN A 75 3.77 -1.22 9.54
C ASN A 75 5.08 -1.51 8.78
N GLY A 76 5.81 -0.45 8.41
CA GLY A 76 7.04 -0.59 7.65
C GLY A 76 6.82 -0.70 6.14
N PHE A 77 5.60 -0.51 5.65
CA PHE A 77 5.29 -0.46 4.22
C PHE A 77 5.38 0.97 3.66
N MET A 78 4.69 1.92 4.30
CA MET A 78 4.49 3.27 3.78
C MET A 78 5.78 4.08 3.55
N PRO A 79 6.79 4.06 4.44
CA PRO A 79 8.00 4.85 4.28
C PRO A 79 8.77 4.51 3.00
N PHE A 80 8.75 3.23 2.61
CA PHE A 80 9.48 2.78 1.43
C PHE A 80 8.73 3.09 0.14
N ILE A 81 7.40 3.16 0.15
CA ILE A 81 6.68 3.49 -1.08
C ILE A 81 6.66 5.00 -1.38
N PHE A 82 7.03 5.87 -0.43
CA PHE A 82 7.21 7.30 -0.73
C PHE A 82 8.33 7.57 -1.74
N ASN A 83 9.38 6.74 -1.72
CA ASN A 83 10.57 6.92 -2.55
C ASN A 83 10.67 5.92 -3.71
N SER A 84 9.68 5.03 -3.88
CA SER A 84 9.54 4.23 -5.12
C SER A 84 9.02 5.02 -6.31
N THR A 85 8.63 6.29 -6.13
CA THR A 85 8.21 7.21 -7.19
C THR A 85 8.89 8.56 -7.06
N ASN A 86 9.05 9.26 -8.19
CA ASN A 86 9.44 10.67 -8.24
C ASN A 86 8.23 11.61 -8.44
N ASP A 87 7.04 11.05 -8.66
CA ASP A 87 5.81 11.83 -8.87
C ASP A 87 5.37 12.50 -7.56
N THR A 88 5.43 13.83 -7.52
CA THR A 88 5.08 14.64 -6.35
C THR A 88 3.60 14.56 -5.99
N ASN A 89 2.72 14.36 -6.97
CA ASN A 89 1.29 14.23 -6.71
C ASN A 89 0.95 12.87 -6.08
N ILE A 90 1.60 11.79 -6.54
CA ILE A 90 1.48 10.48 -5.88
C ILE A 90 1.99 10.56 -4.44
N LYS A 91 3.15 11.19 -4.20
CA LYS A 91 3.66 11.41 -2.83
C LYS A 91 2.70 12.22 -1.99
N ALA A 92 2.09 13.27 -2.54
CA ALA A 92 1.11 14.09 -1.83
C ALA A 92 -0.14 13.29 -1.42
N ALA A 93 -0.65 12.41 -2.30
CA ALA A 93 -1.76 11.51 -2.00
C ALA A 93 -1.41 10.47 -0.92
N LEU A 94 -0.23 9.85 -1.01
CA LEU A 94 0.24 8.89 -0.01
C LEU A 94 0.48 9.56 1.34
N LYS A 95 1.05 10.76 1.35
CA LYS A 95 1.26 11.54 2.58
C LYS A 95 -0.06 11.88 3.24
N TRP A 96 -1.08 12.24 2.45
CA TRP A 96 -2.43 12.50 2.95
C TRP A 96 -3.04 11.28 3.66
N LEU A 97 -2.88 10.09 3.07
CA LEU A 97 -3.36 8.82 3.65
C LEU A 97 -2.54 8.46 4.90
N TYR A 98 -1.22 8.57 4.82
CA TYR A 98 -0.30 8.27 5.91
C TYR A 98 -0.58 9.12 7.14
N ASP A 99 -0.65 10.44 6.95
CA ASP A 99 -0.83 11.40 8.04
C ASP A 99 -2.12 11.12 8.81
N ARG A 100 -3.19 10.65 8.15
CA ARG A 100 -4.48 10.33 8.78
C ARG A 100 -4.51 8.97 9.45
N THR A 101 -3.81 7.98 8.91
CA THR A 101 -3.88 6.60 9.41
C THR A 101 -2.85 6.32 10.49
N MET A 102 -1.63 6.85 10.37
CA MET A 102 -0.55 6.55 11.32
C MET A 102 0.43 7.71 11.60
N GLY A 103 0.33 8.82 10.85
CA GLY A 103 1.22 9.96 10.96
C GLY A 103 0.65 11.10 11.81
N ILE A 104 1.05 12.33 11.46
CA ILE A 104 0.89 13.55 12.27
C ILE A 104 -0.58 13.90 12.57
N ASN A 105 -1.50 13.55 11.67
CA ASN A 105 -2.94 13.85 11.80
C ASN A 105 -3.75 12.66 12.35
N SER A 106 -3.10 11.56 12.74
CA SER A 106 -3.79 10.40 13.32
C SER A 106 -4.14 10.67 14.78
N SER A 107 -5.29 10.19 15.24
CA SER A 107 -5.64 10.25 16.67
C SER A 107 -4.76 9.33 17.54
N SER A 108 -4.03 8.39 16.91
CA SER A 108 -3.06 7.52 17.58
C SER A 108 -1.83 7.34 16.66
N PRO A 109 -0.94 8.35 16.60
CA PRO A 109 0.22 8.32 15.71
C PRO A 109 1.15 7.17 16.09
N ALA A 110 1.38 6.28 15.12
CA ALA A 110 2.23 5.11 15.31
C ALA A 110 3.56 5.24 14.55
N TYR A 111 3.62 6.09 13.52
CA TYR A 111 4.79 6.31 12.68
C TYR A 111 5.47 4.98 12.27
N ASP A 112 4.72 4.07 11.63
CA ASP A 112 5.17 2.71 11.26
C ASP A 112 5.60 1.77 12.40
N GLY A 113 5.27 2.10 13.65
CA GLY A 113 5.46 1.21 14.78
C GLY A 113 6.94 0.89 15.05
N LYS A 114 7.36 -0.35 14.75
CA LYS A 114 8.76 -0.79 14.95
C LYS A 114 9.71 -0.14 13.94
N ASP A 115 9.21 0.26 12.76
CA ASP A 115 10.00 0.80 11.66
C ASP A 115 10.00 2.35 11.65
N LYS A 116 9.80 2.96 12.82
CA LYS A 116 9.69 4.43 12.97
C LYS A 116 10.90 5.23 12.48
N SER A 117 12.09 4.64 12.50
CA SER A 117 13.28 5.28 11.93
C SER A 117 13.18 5.41 10.42
N ALA A 118 12.60 4.42 9.73
CA ALA A 118 12.34 4.49 8.30
C ALA A 118 11.31 5.59 8.00
N ALA A 119 10.26 5.71 8.82
CA ALA A 119 9.32 6.83 8.72
C ALA A 119 10.05 8.18 8.85
N LEU A 120 10.90 8.36 9.85
CA LEU A 120 11.69 9.59 10.01
C LEU A 120 12.59 9.89 8.80
N LEU A 121 13.26 8.88 8.24
CA LEU A 121 14.23 9.05 7.15
C LEU A 121 13.58 9.29 5.79
N TYR A 122 12.44 8.66 5.52
CA TYR A 122 11.84 8.63 4.18
C TYR A 122 10.52 9.39 4.07
N TYR A 123 10.07 10.04 5.16
CA TYR A 123 8.90 10.90 5.11
C TYR A 123 9.13 12.09 4.16
N PRO A 124 8.17 12.41 3.27
CA PRO A 124 8.33 13.48 2.31
C PRO A 124 8.01 14.85 2.93
N TYR A 125 8.92 15.37 3.77
CA TYR A 125 8.75 16.63 4.52
C TYR A 125 8.36 17.83 3.64
N GLU A 126 8.98 17.96 2.47
CA GLU A 126 8.78 19.09 1.56
C GLU A 126 7.48 19.00 0.74
N ILE A 127 6.76 17.88 0.81
CA ILE A 127 5.55 17.67 0.03
C ILE A 127 4.32 18.02 0.87
N VAL A 128 3.51 18.95 0.37
CA VAL A 128 2.21 19.26 0.97
C VAL A 128 1.25 18.10 0.69
N ALA A 129 0.64 17.55 1.75
CA ALA A 129 -0.34 16.47 1.63
C ALA A 129 -1.59 16.97 0.87
N GLN A 130 -2.07 16.17 -0.08
CA GLN A 130 -3.24 16.51 -0.89
C GLN A 130 -4.22 15.35 -0.98
N HIS A 131 -5.51 15.68 -1.07
CA HIS A 131 -6.56 14.68 -1.15
C HIS A 131 -6.35 13.74 -2.37
N PRO A 132 -6.40 12.41 -2.22
CA PRO A 132 -6.03 11.47 -3.29
C PRO A 132 -6.85 11.63 -4.57
N SER A 133 -8.15 11.96 -4.47
CA SER A 133 -8.97 12.18 -5.67
C SER A 133 -8.56 13.40 -6.51
N ILE A 134 -7.78 14.33 -5.94
CA ILE A 134 -7.27 15.53 -6.64
C ILE A 134 -5.86 15.24 -7.15
N ALA A 135 -4.97 14.80 -6.27
CA ALA A 135 -3.57 14.61 -6.60
C ALA A 135 -3.34 13.37 -7.48
N PHE A 136 -4.09 12.30 -7.25
CA PHE A 136 -3.95 11.06 -8.01
C PHE A 136 -5.31 10.49 -8.41
N PRO A 137 -5.97 11.06 -9.45
CA PRO A 137 -7.32 10.66 -9.86
C PRO A 137 -7.47 9.17 -10.22
N ARG A 138 -6.38 8.46 -10.57
CA ARG A 138 -6.43 7.01 -10.75
C ARG A 138 -6.87 6.27 -9.48
N SER A 139 -6.64 6.86 -8.31
CA SER A 139 -6.97 6.29 -6.99
C SER A 139 -8.47 6.13 -6.71
N ILE A 140 -9.35 6.70 -7.55
CA ILE A 140 -10.81 6.52 -7.47
C ILE A 140 -11.35 5.55 -8.53
N SER A 141 -10.47 5.01 -9.39
CA SER A 141 -10.81 4.00 -10.39
C SER A 141 -10.36 2.62 -9.90
N MET A 142 -11.12 1.58 -10.22
CA MET A 142 -10.80 0.21 -9.83
C MET A 142 -9.37 -0.20 -10.24
N ILE A 143 -8.60 -0.77 -9.31
CA ILE A 143 -7.38 -1.51 -9.63
C ILE A 143 -7.75 -2.81 -10.30
N SER A 144 -7.11 -3.12 -11.42
CA SER A 144 -7.27 -4.39 -12.14
C SER A 144 -5.91 -5.03 -12.40
N ASP A 145 -5.65 -6.15 -11.77
CA ASP A 145 -4.50 -7.00 -12.02
C ASP A 145 -4.97 -8.31 -12.66
N ASN A 146 -5.09 -8.28 -13.99
CA ASN A 146 -5.55 -9.44 -14.75
C ASN A 146 -4.51 -10.56 -14.83
N ILE A 147 -3.26 -10.32 -14.43
CA ILE A 147 -2.20 -11.34 -14.46
C ILE A 147 -2.31 -12.20 -13.20
N ASP A 148 -2.40 -11.56 -12.03
CA ASP A 148 -2.40 -12.26 -10.75
C ASP A 148 -3.81 -12.51 -10.22
N GLY A 149 -4.79 -11.75 -10.71
CA GLY A 149 -6.20 -11.86 -10.39
C GLY A 149 -6.62 -11.00 -9.20
N PHE A 150 -6.03 -9.82 -9.02
CA PHE A 150 -6.43 -8.89 -7.95
C PHE A 150 -7.26 -7.73 -8.51
N TYR A 151 -8.39 -7.46 -7.88
CA TYR A 151 -9.25 -6.32 -8.22
C TYR A 151 -9.60 -5.57 -6.95
N GLY A 152 -9.39 -4.25 -6.95
CA GLY A 152 -9.59 -3.41 -5.78
C GLY A 152 -10.45 -2.20 -6.11
N PHE A 153 -11.42 -1.89 -5.26
CA PHE A 153 -12.30 -0.75 -5.39
C PHE A 153 -12.37 0.02 -4.07
N ARG A 154 -12.37 1.35 -4.18
CA ARG A 154 -12.65 2.26 -3.07
C ARG A 154 -13.63 3.32 -3.52
N ASN A 155 -14.73 3.49 -2.79
CA ASN A 155 -15.78 4.41 -3.21
C ASN A 155 -15.37 5.90 -3.16
N ARG A 156 -14.59 6.30 -2.14
CA ARG A 156 -14.14 7.68 -1.88
C ARG A 156 -13.08 7.71 -0.78
N TYR A 157 -12.42 8.86 -0.62
CA TYR A 157 -11.49 9.11 0.49
C TYR A 157 -12.16 10.03 1.51
N ARG A 158 -12.85 9.47 2.49
CA ARG A 158 -13.48 10.22 3.59
C ARG A 158 -13.36 9.44 4.90
N ASP A 159 -13.38 10.12 6.03
CA ASP A 159 -13.28 9.44 7.32
C ASP A 159 -14.50 8.56 7.60
N GLU A 160 -15.72 8.98 7.24
CA GLU A 160 -16.94 8.16 7.39
C GLU A 160 -17.46 7.69 6.03
N ASN A 161 -18.09 6.50 6.01
CA ASN A 161 -18.67 5.89 4.81
C ASN A 161 -17.66 5.58 3.69
N ASP A 162 -16.41 5.34 4.07
CA ASP A 162 -15.34 4.81 3.23
C ASP A 162 -15.48 3.29 3.13
N VAL A 163 -15.60 2.81 1.90
CA VAL A 163 -15.85 1.41 1.58
C VAL A 163 -14.76 0.95 0.64
N LEU A 164 -14.02 -0.06 1.10
CA LEU A 164 -12.95 -0.72 0.38
C LEU A 164 -13.42 -2.15 0.09
N ILE A 165 -13.24 -2.60 -1.14
CA ILE A 165 -13.58 -3.96 -1.58
C ILE A 165 -12.39 -4.49 -2.38
N ALA A 166 -11.97 -5.72 -2.09
CA ALA A 166 -11.05 -6.46 -2.95
C ALA A 166 -11.61 -7.83 -3.30
N LEU A 167 -11.43 -8.19 -4.55
CA LEU A 167 -11.69 -9.51 -5.11
C LEU A 167 -10.37 -10.11 -5.54
N MET A 168 -10.15 -11.36 -5.16
CA MET A 168 -8.99 -12.13 -5.56
C MET A 168 -9.46 -13.37 -6.31
N ASN A 169 -8.84 -13.58 -7.46
CA ASN A 169 -8.99 -14.73 -8.32
C ASN A 169 -7.61 -15.30 -8.64
N ARG A 170 -7.55 -16.56 -9.05
CA ARG A 170 -6.32 -17.20 -9.52
C ARG A 170 -6.23 -17.12 -11.03
N ASN A 171 -5.72 -16.01 -11.56
CA ASN A 171 -5.55 -15.84 -13.02
C ASN A 171 -4.28 -16.54 -13.56
N ARG A 172 -3.26 -16.75 -12.72
CA ARG A 172 -2.14 -17.67 -13.02
C ARG A 172 -1.81 -18.57 -11.84
N ARG A 173 -1.07 -19.65 -12.11
CA ARG A 173 -0.50 -20.50 -11.05
C ARG A 173 0.60 -19.72 -10.32
N HIS A 174 0.41 -19.51 -9.02
CA HIS A 174 1.42 -18.94 -8.14
C HIS A 174 2.01 -20.06 -7.27
N GLY A 175 3.34 -20.12 -7.19
CA GLY A 175 4.07 -21.30 -6.70
C GLY A 175 3.81 -21.75 -5.25
N GLY A 176 3.10 -20.96 -4.43
CA GLY A 176 2.89 -21.27 -3.00
C GLY A 176 1.52 -21.84 -2.62
N TRP A 177 0.46 -21.58 -3.40
CA TRP A 177 -0.91 -21.94 -3.01
C TRP A 177 -1.67 -22.48 -4.23
N ASN A 178 -1.72 -23.81 -4.32
CA ASN A 178 -2.48 -24.51 -5.37
C ASN A 178 -3.89 -24.94 -4.91
N ALA A 179 -4.32 -24.53 -3.71
CA ALA A 179 -5.61 -24.88 -3.10
C ALA A 179 -6.72 -23.86 -3.40
N ASN A 180 -7.97 -24.20 -3.05
CA ASN A 180 -9.17 -23.36 -3.22
C ASN A 180 -9.13 -22.03 -2.45
N GLU A 181 -8.20 -21.88 -1.52
CA GLU A 181 -7.96 -20.67 -0.71
C GLU A 181 -7.48 -19.46 -1.54
N THR A 182 -7.28 -19.64 -2.86
CA THR A 182 -6.85 -18.56 -3.77
C THR A 182 -7.98 -17.59 -4.16
N PHE A 183 -9.23 -17.92 -3.85
CA PHE A 183 -10.37 -17.02 -4.07
C PHE A 183 -10.73 -16.31 -2.77
N ALA A 184 -10.83 -14.99 -2.80
CA ALA A 184 -11.22 -14.23 -1.63
C ALA A 184 -12.01 -12.97 -2.01
N LEU A 185 -12.93 -12.62 -1.12
CA LEU A 185 -13.59 -11.33 -1.07
C LEU A 185 -13.24 -10.70 0.26
N SER A 186 -12.63 -9.51 0.23
CA SER A 186 -12.35 -8.72 1.42
C SER A 186 -13.13 -7.41 1.33
N ILE A 187 -13.79 -7.03 2.43
CA ILE A 187 -14.57 -5.81 2.52
C ILE A 187 -14.23 -5.12 3.83
N ILE A 188 -13.94 -3.83 3.75
CA ILE A 188 -13.90 -2.94 4.91
C ILE A 188 -14.89 -1.81 4.65
N SER A 189 -15.79 -1.63 5.61
CA SER A 189 -16.72 -0.53 5.70
C SER A 189 -16.76 -0.09 7.17
N HIS A 190 -16.88 1.21 7.41
CA HIS A 190 -17.13 1.72 8.76
C HIS A 190 -18.06 2.93 8.73
N ASN A 191 -18.92 3.00 9.74
CA ASN A 191 -19.92 4.06 9.92
C ASN A 191 -20.77 4.29 8.66
N THR A 192 -21.19 3.23 7.98
CA THR A 192 -22.10 3.30 6.83
C THR A 192 -23.55 3.28 7.28
N THR A 193 -24.33 4.28 6.87
CA THR A 193 -25.79 4.33 7.02
C THR A 193 -26.50 3.92 5.74
#